data_AF-B9TG43-F1
#
_entry.id   AF-B9TG43-F1
#
_cell.length_a   1.000
_cell.length_b   1.000
_cell.length_c   1.000
_cell.angle_alpha   90.00
_cell.angle_beta   90.00
_cell.angle_gamma   90.00
#
_symmetry.space_group_name_H-M   'P 1'
#
loop_
_entity.id
_entity.type
_entity.pdbx_description
1 polymer ?
#
loop_
_entity_poly.entity_id
_entity_poly.type
_entity_poly.pdbx_seq_one_letter_code
_entity_poly.pdbx_strand_id
1 'polypeptide(L)' 'MSPALLFCILIAYFALLLGVAWATGRGANNDSFFIGNKSSNWMLVAFGMVGTTLSGATFISVPGAVGADGFGYAQSSSAT' A
#
# COMPACT_ATOMS: atom_id res chain seq x y z
N MET A 1 -12.11 -21.47 6.09
CA MET A 1 -11.53 -20.22 6.61
C MET A 1 -12.29 -19.84 7.88
N SER A 2 -11.65 -19.75 9.04
CA SER A 2 -12.34 -19.38 10.27
C SER A 2 -12.67 -17.88 10.27
N PRO A 3 -13.96 -17.47 10.38
CA PRO A 3 -14.34 -16.06 10.35
C PRO A 3 -13.70 -15.25 11.49
N ALA A 4 -13.53 -15.87 12.66
CA ALA A 4 -12.86 -15.27 13.81
C ALA A 4 -11.40 -14.89 13.51
N LEU A 5 -10.66 -15.74 12.76
CA LEU A 5 -9.27 -15.48 12.43
C LEU A 5 -9.14 -14.30 11.45
N LEU A 6 -10.01 -14.23 10.43
CA LEU A 6 -10.06 -13.09 9.51
C LEU A 6 -10.34 -11.78 10.25
N PHE A 7 -11.31 -11.80 11.16
CA PHE A 7 -11.66 -10.63 11.97
C PHE A 7 -10.48 -10.19 12.85
N CYS A 8 -9.79 -11.12 13.52
CA CYS A 8 -8.61 -10.81 14.31
C CYS A 8 -7.48 -10.18 13.48
N ILE A 9 -7.20 -10.72 12.27
CA ILE A 9 -6.17 -10.14 11.38
C ILE A 9 -6.54 -8.72 10.98
N LEU A 10 -7.81 -8.47 10.63
CA LEU A 10 -8.26 -7.14 10.22
C LEU A 10 -8.09 -6.12 11.35
N ILE A 11 -8.54 -6.46 12.57
CA ILE A 11 -8.39 -5.57 13.73
C ILE A 11 -6.92 -5.35 14.07
N ALA A 12 -6.09 -6.39 14.04
CA ALA A 12 -4.66 -6.28 14.31
C ALA A 12 -3.95 -5.36 13.29
N TYR A 13 -4.33 -5.45 12.01
CA TYR A 13 -3.80 -4.59 10.97
C TYR A 13 -4.11 -3.11 11.22
N PHE A 14 -5.37 -2.76 11.50
CA PHE A 14 -5.73 -1.37 11.83
C PHE A 14 -5.08 -0.88 13.12
N ALA A 15 -5.01 -1.72 14.15
CA ALA A 15 -4.34 -1.37 15.41
C ALA A 15 -2.85 -1.06 15.18
N LEU A 16 -2.17 -1.83 14.32
CA LEU A 16 -0.78 -1.58 13.94
C LEU A 16 -0.64 -0.23 13.23
N LEU A 17 -1.48 0.03 12.21
CA LEU A 17 -1.45 1.31 11.48
C LEU A 17 -1.67 2.51 12.41
N LEU A 18 -2.67 2.43 13.30
CA LEU A 18 -2.97 3.48 14.26
C LEU A 18 -1.83 3.66 15.28
N GLY A 19 -1.21 2.56 15.72
CA GLY A 19 -0.05 2.60 16.62
C GLY A 19 1.15 3.30 15.98
N VAL A 20 1.45 3.00 14.71
CA VAL A 20 2.51 3.67 13.95
C VAL A 20 2.19 5.15 13.78
N ALA A 21 0.97 5.49 13.35
CA ALA A 21 0.55 6.88 13.14
C ALA A 21 0.61 7.70 14.44
N TRP A 22 0.22 7.12 15.56
CA TRP A 22 0.33 7.77 16.87
C TRP A 22 1.79 7.99 17.27
N ALA A 23 2.67 7.00 17.04
CA ALA A 23 4.09 7.14 17.35
C ALA A 23 4.79 8.20 16.49
N THR A 24 4.51 8.23 15.17
CA THR A 24 5.15 9.18 14.24
C THR A 24 4.50 10.56 14.24
N GLY A 25 3.26 10.69 14.70
CA GLY A 25 2.55 11.97 14.77
C GLY A 25 2.90 12.84 15.98
N ARG A 26 3.58 12.29 17.01
CA ARG A 26 3.96 13.05 18.21
C ARG A 26 5.02 14.10 17.87
N GLY A 27 4.65 15.38 17.96
CA GLY A 27 5.56 16.49 17.69
C GLY A 27 5.67 16.88 16.21
N ALA A 28 4.74 16.42 15.36
CA ALA A 28 4.68 16.86 13.97
C ALA A 28 4.37 18.36 13.86
N ASN A 29 5.16 19.08 13.07
CA ASN A 29 4.97 20.48 12.71
C ASN A 29 4.73 20.59 11.19
N ASN A 30 4.59 21.82 10.67
CA ASN A 30 4.36 22.04 9.23
C ASN A 30 5.49 21.43 8.37
N ASP A 31 6.74 21.52 8.81
CA ASP A 31 7.87 20.93 8.07
C ASP A 31 7.82 19.40 8.05
N SER A 32 7.40 18.76 9.15
CA SER A 32 7.17 17.32 9.19
C SER A 32 6.05 16.89 8.24
N PHE A 33 5.00 17.71 8.06
CA PHE A 33 3.88 17.40 7.19
C PHE A 33 4.20 17.55 5.70
N PHE A 34 4.86 18.65 5.31
CA PHE A 34 5.10 18.95 3.89
C PHE A 34 6.40 18.35 3.35
N ILE A 35 7.48 18.34 4.15
CA ILE A 35 8.82 17.94 3.68
C ILE A 35 9.40 16.75 4.45
N GLY A 36 8.65 16.14 5.36
CA GLY A 36 9.13 14.99 6.16
C GLY A 36 10.40 15.31 6.94
N ASN A 37 10.56 16.57 7.38
CA ASN A 37 11.77 17.08 8.03
C ASN A 37 13.08 16.83 7.23
N LYS A 38 13.02 16.72 5.89
CA LYS A 38 14.16 16.43 5.00
C LYS A 38 14.94 15.14 5.33
N SER A 39 14.38 14.27 6.17
CA SER A 39 15.06 13.05 6.66
C SER A 39 14.35 11.77 6.19
N SER A 40 13.78 11.80 4.98
CA SER A 40 13.04 10.67 4.42
C SER A 40 13.99 9.65 3.82
N ASN A 41 14.05 8.44 4.39
CA ASN A 41 14.79 7.33 3.83
C ASN A 41 14.23 6.96 2.45
N TRP A 42 15.09 6.95 1.42
CA TRP A 42 14.70 6.72 0.02
C TRP A 42 13.93 5.41 -0.20
N MET A 43 14.29 4.33 0.51
CA MET A 43 13.66 3.03 0.35
C MET A 43 12.23 3.05 0.91
N LEU A 44 12.02 3.72 2.05
CA LEU A 44 10.72 3.85 2.69
C LEU A 44 9.76 4.69 1.82
N VAL A 45 10.30 5.74 1.18
CA VAL A 45 9.57 6.55 0.20
C VAL A 45 9.21 5.72 -1.03
N ALA A 46 10.14 4.93 -1.58
CA ALA A 46 9.89 4.10 -2.74
C ALA A 46 8.76 3.08 -2.50
N PHE A 47 8.77 2.39 -1.35
CA PHE A 47 7.67 1.49 -0.98
C PHE A 47 6.34 2.24 -0.82
N GLY A 48 6.36 3.42 -0.21
CA GLY A 48 5.16 4.27 -0.09
C GLY A 48 4.58 4.65 -1.45
N MET A 49 5.44 5.07 -2.38
CA MET A 49 5.02 5.46 -3.74
C MET A 49 4.45 4.29 -4.54
N VAL A 50 5.05 3.10 -4.46
CA VAL A 50 4.46 1.90 -5.08
C VAL A 50 3.10 1.61 -4.46
N GLY A 51 3.00 1.66 -3.13
CA GLY A 51 1.76 1.41 -2.40
C GLY A 51 0.61 2.37 -2.74
N THR A 52 0.88 3.66 -2.93
CA THR A 52 -0.16 4.65 -3.26
C THR A 52 -0.67 4.54 -4.68
N THR A 53 0.15 4.02 -5.61
CA THR A 53 -0.29 3.76 -6.99
C THR A 53 -1.17 2.51 -7.12
N LEU A 54 -1.07 1.58 -6.16
CA LEU A 54 -1.87 0.36 -6.12
C LEU A 54 -3.20 0.62 -5.39
N SER A 55 -4.32 0.20 -5.97
CA SER A 55 -5.65 0.35 -5.36
C SER A 55 -6.32 -1.01 -5.17
N GLY A 56 -7.41 -1.04 -4.40
CA GLY A 56 -8.25 -2.24 -4.28
C GLY A 56 -8.74 -2.78 -5.63
N ALA A 57 -8.99 -1.90 -6.60
CA ALA A 57 -9.34 -2.31 -7.95
C ALA A 57 -8.22 -3.11 -8.62
N THR A 58 -6.96 -2.72 -8.44
CA THR A 58 -5.78 -3.42 -8.98
C THR A 58 -5.68 -4.85 -8.44
N PHE A 59 -5.90 -5.04 -7.14
CA PHE A 59 -5.81 -6.37 -6.50
C PHE A 59 -6.91 -7.33 -6.93
N ILE A 60 -8.07 -6.82 -7.37
CA ILE A 60 -9.18 -7.63 -7.87
C ILE A 60 -9.03 -7.85 -9.38
N SER A 61 -8.68 -6.81 -10.12
CA SER A 61 -8.70 -6.80 -11.58
C SER A 61 -7.52 -7.53 -12.21
N VAL A 62 -6.30 -7.42 -11.68
CA VAL A 62 -5.12 -8.06 -12.28
C VAL A 62 -5.22 -9.59 -12.23
N PRO A 63 -5.53 -10.24 -11.08
CA PRO A 63 -5.76 -11.67 -11.07
C PRO A 63 -6.97 -12.09 -11.91
N GLY A 64 -8.01 -11.26 -11.96
CA GLY A 64 -9.18 -11.49 -12.81
C GLY A 64 -8.82 -11.53 -14.31
N ALA A 65 -8.03 -10.56 -14.76
CA ALA A 65 -7.53 -10.51 -16.14
C ALA A 65 -6.57 -11.68 -16.44
N VAL A 66 -5.69 -12.04 -15.50
CA VAL A 66 -4.82 -13.24 -15.65
C VAL A 66 -5.63 -14.52 -15.75
N GLY A 67 -6.70 -14.65 -14.97
CA GLY A 67 -7.58 -15.81 -15.01
C GLY A 67 -8.39 -15.94 -16.30
N ALA A 68 -8.72 -14.81 -16.94
CA ALA A 68 -9.50 -14.78 -18.19
C ALA A 68 -8.62 -14.88 -19.44
N ASP A 69 -7.58 -14.04 -19.54
CA ASP A 69 -6.80 -13.80 -20.77
C ASP A 69 -5.31 -14.14 -20.60
N GLY A 70 -4.90 -14.71 -19.47
CA GLY A 70 -3.50 -14.93 -19.13
C GLY A 70 -2.71 -13.62 -18.98
N PHE A 71 -1.41 -13.64 -19.26
CA PHE A 71 -0.56 -12.44 -19.20
C PHE A 71 -0.64 -11.55 -20.46
N GLY A 72 -1.73 -11.61 -21.23
CA GLY A 72 -1.88 -10.83 -22.47
C GLY A 72 -1.70 -9.32 -22.27
N TYR A 73 -2.15 -8.77 -21.13
CA TYR A 73 -1.96 -7.36 -20.77
C TYR A 73 -0.49 -6.95 -20.57
N ALA A 74 0.39 -7.89 -20.21
CA ALA A 74 1.81 -7.64 -20.00
C ALA A 74 2.60 -7.61 -21.32
N GLN A 75 2.04 -8.18 -22.40
CA GLN A 75 2.71 -8.29 -23.70
C GLN A 75 2.43 -7.10 -24.63
N SER A 76 1.23 -6.50 -24.54
CA SER A 76 0.84 -5.35 -25.38
C SER A 76 1.58 -4.04 -25.07
N SER A 77 2.33 -3.95 -23.96
CA SER A 77 3.20 -2.81 -23.66
C SER A 77 4.56 -2.86 -24.37
N SER A 78 4.86 -3.91 -25.15
CA SER A 78 6.12 -4.05 -25.89
C SER A 78 6.02 -3.76 -27.40
N ALA A 79 4.88 -3.26 -27.86
CA ALA A 79 4.64 -2.93 -29.26
C ALA A 79 4.14 -1.49 -29.44
N THR A 80 4.92 -0.51 -28.98
CA THR A 80 5.07 0.81 -29.65
C THR A 80 6.39 1.43 -29.21
#